data_AF-A0A950B794-F1
#
_entry.id   AF-A0A950B794-F1
#
_cell.length_a   1.000
_cell.length_b   1.000
_cell.length_c   1.000
_cell.angle_alpha   90.00
_cell.angle_beta   90.00
_cell.angle_gamma   90.00
#
_symmetry.space_group_name_H-M   'P 1'
#
loop_
_entity.id
_entity.type
_entity.pdbx_description
1 polymer ?
#
loop_
_entity_poly.entity_id
_entity_poly.type
_entity_poly.pdbx_seq_one_letter_code
_entity_poly.pdbx_strand_id
1 'polypeptide(L)'
;MNEIQTLVLDPADQAAAATPRLELFARQVGLRLLPWLLPVALIAIWQAASAHGWLSTRVLPAPLDVLRAAWALAESGELWTHVKVSAGRALLGLAIGGSLGLALGLLTGSLRWAETLLDSTIQMVRNIPALALIPLVILWFGIDESAK
;
A
#
# COMPACT_ATOMS: atom_id res chain seq x y z
N MET A 1 -52.72 -42.40 33.32
CA MET A 1 -51.58 -43.09 33.95
C MET A 1 -50.44 -42.99 32.94
N ASN A 2 -49.68 -41.89 33.02
CA ASN A 2 -48.61 -41.56 32.08
C ASN A 2 -47.34 -42.26 32.55
N GLU A 3 -46.80 -43.17 31.74
CA GLU A 3 -45.42 -43.62 31.91
C GLU A 3 -44.54 -42.89 30.90
N ILE A 4 -43.58 -42.18 31.48
CA ILE A 4 -42.52 -41.41 30.84
C ILE A 4 -41.66 -42.39 30.04
N GLN A 5 -41.75 -42.34 28.70
CA GLN A 5 -40.74 -42.92 27.83
C GLN A 5 -39.43 -42.18 28.10
N THR A 6 -38.59 -42.79 28.93
CA THR A 6 -37.20 -42.42 29.12
C THR A 6 -36.51 -42.50 27.76
N LEU A 7 -36.24 -41.33 27.20
CA LEU A 7 -35.40 -41.13 26.03
C LEU A 7 -33.97 -41.51 26.44
N VAL A 8 -33.70 -42.83 26.46
CA VAL A 8 -32.38 -43.39 26.67
C VAL A 8 -31.59 -43.04 25.42
N LEU A 9 -30.85 -41.94 25.50
CA LEU A 9 -29.86 -41.57 24.49
C LEU A 9 -28.83 -42.70 24.43
N ASP A 10 -28.69 -43.30 23.24
CA ASP A 10 -27.71 -44.35 22.96
C ASP A 10 -26.31 -43.88 23.40
N PRO A 11 -25.52 -44.69 24.12
CA PRO A 11 -24.12 -44.39 24.43
C PRO A 11 -23.28 -44.01 23.21
N ALA A 12 -23.67 -44.48 22.02
CA ALA A 12 -23.03 -44.12 20.75
C ALA A 12 -23.22 -42.63 20.37
N ASP A 13 -24.38 -42.03 20.70
CA ASP A 13 -24.65 -40.61 20.43
C ASP A 13 -23.84 -39.68 21.36
N GLN A 14 -23.52 -40.15 22.57
CA GLN A 14 -22.70 -39.40 23.54
C GLN A 14 -21.20 -39.42 23.20
N ALA A 15 -20.71 -40.52 22.60
CA ALA A 15 -19.33 -40.64 22.15
C ALA A 15 -19.01 -39.74 20.95
N ALA A 16 -20.00 -39.43 20.10
CA ALA A 16 -19.85 -38.51 18.97
C ALA A 16 -19.74 -37.03 19.39
N ALA A 17 -20.19 -36.67 20.60
CA ALA A 17 -20.22 -35.29 21.09
C ALA A 17 -18.88 -34.81 21.69
N ALA A 18 -17.89 -35.69 21.84
CA ALA A 18 -16.56 -35.35 22.35
C ALA A 18 -15.54 -35.19 21.21
N THR A 19 -15.86 -34.36 20.21
CA THR A 19 -14.79 -33.88 19.31
C THR A 19 -13.81 -33.09 20.17
N PRO A 20 -12.54 -33.51 20.29
CA PRO A 20 -11.60 -32.85 21.17
C PRO A 20 -11.48 -31.40 20.73
N ARG A 21 -11.72 -30.44 21.64
CA ARG A 21 -11.64 -29.00 21.36
C ARG A 21 -10.35 -28.59 20.64
N LEU A 22 -9.29 -29.38 20.81
CA LEU A 22 -8.00 -29.26 20.13
C LEU A 22 -8.07 -29.54 18.63
N GLU A 23 -8.85 -30.50 18.16
CA GLU A 23 -9.01 -30.78 16.72
C GLU A 23 -9.82 -29.69 16.03
N LEU A 24 -10.86 -29.17 16.68
CA LEU A 24 -11.62 -28.03 16.16
C LEU A 24 -10.74 -26.77 16.13
N PHE A 25 -9.93 -26.53 17.16
CA PHE A 25 -8.97 -25.42 17.19
C PHE A 25 -7.87 -25.58 16.12
N ALA A 26 -7.27 -26.76 15.98
CA ALA A 26 -6.24 -27.04 14.97
C ALA A 26 -6.80 -26.92 13.55
N ARG A 27 -8.02 -27.39 13.29
CA ARG A 27 -8.71 -27.23 12.00
C ARG A 27 -9.04 -25.76 11.72
N GLN A 28 -9.45 -25.00 12.73
CA GLN A 28 -9.78 -23.58 12.57
C GLN A 28 -8.55 -22.68 12.42
N VAL A 29 -7.45 -23.01 13.10
CA VAL A 29 -6.13 -22.38 12.89
C VAL A 29 -5.57 -22.78 11.54
N GLY A 30 -5.67 -24.04 11.14
CA GLY A 30 -5.25 -24.54 9.83
C GLY A 30 -5.98 -23.83 8.68
N LEU A 31 -7.31 -23.69 8.76
CA LEU A 31 -8.10 -22.96 7.77
C LEU A 31 -7.79 -21.45 7.74
N ARG A 32 -7.37 -20.85 8.86
CA ARG A 32 -6.91 -19.46 8.92
C ARG A 32 -5.50 -19.26 8.39
N LEU A 33 -4.62 -20.25 8.51
CA LEU A 33 -3.23 -20.19 8.03
C LEU A 33 -3.09 -20.64 6.57
N LEU A 34 -4.03 -21.44 6.07
CA LEU A 34 -4.07 -21.88 4.67
C LEU A 34 -3.93 -20.74 3.64
N PRO A 35 -4.61 -19.59 3.76
CA PRO A 35 -4.43 -18.48 2.82
C PRO A 35 -3.06 -17.79 2.92
N TRP A 36 -2.33 -17.93 4.04
CA TRP A 36 -0.99 -17.35 4.22
C TRP A 36 0.12 -18.24 3.64
N LEU A 37 -0.17 -19.51 3.38
CA LEU A 37 0.81 -20.44 2.83
C LEU A 37 1.25 -20.02 1.42
N LEU A 38 0.33 -19.53 0.60
CA LEU A 38 0.61 -19.06 -0.75
C LEU A 38 1.55 -17.82 -0.79
N PRO A 39 1.26 -16.69 -0.11
CA PRO A 39 2.16 -15.54 -0.11
C PRO A 39 3.52 -15.85 0.54
N VAL A 40 3.56 -16.67 1.61
CA VAL A 40 4.83 -17.06 2.25
C VAL A 40 5.65 -17.94 1.31
N ALA A 41 5.04 -18.93 0.64
CA ALA A 41 5.72 -19.75 -0.35
C ALA A 41 6.25 -18.89 -1.52
N LEU A 42 5.47 -17.92 -1.98
CA LEU A 42 5.91 -16.98 -3.02
C LEU A 42 7.14 -16.17 -2.59
N ILE A 43 7.13 -15.62 -1.37
CA ILE A 43 8.28 -14.88 -0.81
C ILE A 43 9.49 -15.80 -0.67
N ALA A 44 9.31 -17.04 -0.22
CA ALA A 44 10.40 -18.01 -0.06
C ALA A 44 11.02 -18.38 -1.41
N ILE A 45 10.19 -18.66 -2.42
CA ILE A 45 10.62 -18.93 -3.80
C ILE A 45 11.36 -17.70 -4.36
N TRP A 46 10.84 -16.50 -4.16
CA TRP A 46 11.48 -15.27 -4.63
C TRP A 46 12.83 -15.02 -3.94
N GLN A 47 12.92 -15.19 -2.62
CA GLN A 47 14.18 -15.12 -1.88
C GLN A 47 15.18 -16.15 -2.39
N ALA A 48 14.75 -17.40 -2.62
CA ALA A 48 15.61 -18.44 -3.16
C ALA A 48 16.09 -18.12 -4.59
N ALA A 49 15.18 -17.73 -5.49
CA ALA A 49 15.49 -17.40 -6.87
C ALA A 49 16.47 -16.21 -6.97
N SER A 50 16.30 -15.19 -6.12
CA SER A 50 17.19 -14.03 -6.08
C SER A 50 18.55 -14.40 -5.47
N ALA A 51 18.59 -15.20 -4.40
CA ALA A 51 19.83 -15.61 -3.75
C ALA A 51 20.70 -16.54 -4.61
N HIS A 52 20.08 -17.41 -5.42
CA HIS A 52 20.78 -18.29 -6.36
C HIS A 52 21.17 -17.60 -7.68
N GLY A 53 20.87 -16.29 -7.82
CA GLY A 53 21.22 -15.51 -9.01
C GLY A 53 20.37 -15.82 -10.25
N TRP A 54 19.26 -16.54 -10.10
CA TRP A 54 18.32 -16.80 -11.20
C TRP A 54 17.56 -15.53 -11.59
N LEU A 55 17.42 -14.59 -10.64
CA LEU A 55 16.87 -13.27 -10.84
C LEU A 55 17.97 -12.23 -10.67
N SER A 56 18.02 -11.24 -11.57
CA SER A 56 18.94 -10.12 -11.43
C SER A 56 18.59 -9.33 -10.16
N THR A 57 19.49 -9.35 -9.18
CA THR A 57 19.37 -8.58 -7.92
C THR A 57 19.32 -7.06 -8.14
N ARG A 58 19.63 -6.57 -9.35
CA ARG A 58 19.46 -5.18 -9.74
C ARG A 58 18.01 -4.82 -10.08
N VAL A 59 17.21 -5.78 -10.55
CA VAL A 59 15.80 -5.58 -10.90
C VAL A 59 14.88 -6.07 -9.79
N LEU A 60 15.22 -7.20 -9.16
CA LEU A 60 14.51 -7.75 -8.01
C LEU A 60 15.51 -8.16 -6.91
N PRO A 61 15.86 -7.24 -5.99
CA PRO A 61 16.66 -7.59 -4.82
C PRO A 61 15.91 -8.58 -3.93
N ALA A 62 16.65 -9.44 -3.24
CA ALA A 62 16.01 -10.43 -2.36
C ALA A 62 15.29 -9.72 -1.19
N PRO A 63 14.12 -10.22 -0.75
CA PRO A 63 13.37 -9.64 0.37
C PRO A 63 14.22 -9.35 1.61
N LEU A 64 15.15 -10.24 1.94
CA LEU A 64 16.04 -10.07 3.09
C LEU A 64 17.03 -8.92 2.90
N ASP A 65 17.51 -8.69 1.68
CA ASP A 65 18.43 -7.58 1.40
C ASP A 65 17.72 -6.24 1.48
N VAL A 66 16.45 -6.17 1.10
CA VAL A 66 15.59 -4.99 1.30
C VAL A 66 15.45 -4.69 2.79
N LEU A 67 15.20 -5.70 3.63
CA LEU A 67 15.11 -5.52 5.09
C LEU A 67 16.44 -5.07 5.71
N ARG A 68 17.56 -5.66 5.28
CA ARG A 68 18.90 -5.26 5.75
C ARG A 68 19.21 -3.82 5.36
N ALA A 69 18.91 -3.44 4.12
CA ALA A 69 19.11 -2.07 3.65
C ALA A 69 18.23 -1.09 4.44
N ALA A 70 16.95 -1.41 4.64
CA ALA A 70 16.05 -0.59 5.44
C ALA A 70 16.56 -0.41 6.87
N TRP A 71 17.05 -1.48 7.52
CA TRP A 71 17.63 -1.40 8.86
C TRP A 71 18.90 -0.55 8.88
N ALA A 72 19.84 -0.79 7.95
CA ALA A 72 21.09 -0.03 7.87
C ALA A 72 20.85 1.47 7.63
N LEU A 73 19.91 1.83 6.74
CA LEU A 73 19.54 3.23 6.50
C LEU A 73 18.79 3.85 7.68
N ALA A 74 18.01 3.06 8.43
CA ALA A 74 17.35 3.53 9.63
C ALA A 74 18.36 3.82 10.75
N GLU A 75 19.35 2.95 10.94
CA GLU A 75 20.41 3.10 11.93
C GLU A 75 21.37 4.25 11.59
N SER A 76 21.71 4.44 10.31
CA SER A 76 22.51 5.58 9.84
C SER A 76 21.78 6.91 9.92
N GLY A 77 20.45 6.90 10.12
CA GLY A 77 19.58 8.08 10.11
C GLY A 77 19.29 8.62 8.71
N GLU A 78 19.90 8.06 7.66
CA GLU A 78 19.74 8.50 6.29
C GLU A 78 18.30 8.27 5.78
N LEU A 79 17.65 7.18 6.22
CA LEU A 79 16.25 6.90 5.92
C LEU A 79 15.36 8.07 6.32
N TRP A 80 15.58 8.62 7.53
CA TRP A 80 14.79 9.73 8.03
C TRP A 80 15.02 11.01 7.25
N THR A 81 16.26 11.25 6.82
CA THR A 81 16.59 12.39 5.95
C THR A 81 15.86 12.29 4.62
N HIS A 82 15.93 11.14 3.94
CA HIS A 82 15.25 10.92 2.66
C HIS A 82 13.73 11.05 2.78
N VAL A 83 13.15 10.46 3.83
CA VAL A 83 11.71 10.57 4.11
C VAL A 83 11.31 12.02 4.36
N LYS A 84 12.07 12.78 5.15
CA LYS A 84 11.78 14.19 5.43
C LYS A 84 11.86 15.05 4.17
N VAL A 85 12.89 14.87 3.35
CA VAL A 85 13.04 15.63 2.09
C VAL A 85 11.89 15.30 1.14
N SER A 86 11.57 14.02 0.95
CA SER A 86 10.46 13.57 0.11
C SER A 86 9.11 14.11 0.60
N ALA A 87 8.83 13.95 1.90
CA ALA A 87 7.61 14.46 2.53
C ALA A 87 7.52 15.99 2.45
N GLY A 88 8.62 16.69 2.69
CA GLY A 88 8.67 18.16 2.57
C GLY A 88 8.31 18.64 1.18
N ARG A 89 8.84 17.98 0.13
CA ARG A 89 8.49 18.29 -1.26
C ARG A 89 7.02 18.01 -1.56
N ALA A 90 6.48 16.89 -1.08
CA ALA A 90 5.07 16.54 -1.26
C ALA A 90 4.14 17.55 -0.56
N LEU A 91 4.48 17.94 0.67
CA LEU A 91 3.72 18.92 1.46
C LEU A 91 3.78 20.31 0.85
N LEU A 92 4.93 20.75 0.36
CA LEU A 92 5.05 22.03 -0.36
C LEU A 92 4.25 22.03 -1.66
N GLY A 93 4.33 20.94 -2.44
CA GLY A 93 3.52 20.78 -3.64
C GLY A 93 2.02 20.80 -3.34
N LEU A 94 1.59 20.12 -2.27
CA LEU A 94 0.21 20.14 -1.80
C LEU A 94 -0.22 21.52 -1.30
N ALA A 95 0.62 22.22 -0.54
CA ALA A 95 0.29 23.54 -0.02
C ALA A 95 0.12 24.56 -1.14
N ILE A 96 1.05 24.61 -2.09
CA ILE A 96 1.02 25.55 -3.21
C ILE A 96 -0.08 25.16 -4.20
N GLY A 97 -0.06 23.92 -4.70
CA GLY A 97 -1.03 23.45 -5.69
C GLY A 97 -2.45 23.37 -5.12
N GLY A 98 -2.59 22.92 -3.88
CA GLY A 98 -3.86 22.83 -3.18
C GLY A 98 -4.46 24.20 -2.86
N SER A 99 -3.66 25.18 -2.41
CA SER A 99 -4.16 26.53 -2.15
C SER A 99 -4.60 27.23 -3.45
N LEU A 100 -3.80 27.13 -4.53
CA LEU A 100 -4.16 27.68 -5.83
C LEU A 100 -5.41 26.99 -6.41
N GLY A 101 -5.46 25.65 -6.35
CA GLY A 101 -6.61 24.88 -6.82
C GLY A 101 -7.88 25.20 -6.03
N LEU A 102 -7.77 25.33 -4.70
CA LEU A 102 -8.88 25.73 -3.85
C LEU A 102 -9.34 27.16 -4.18
N ALA A 103 -8.43 28.11 -4.30
CA ALA A 103 -8.75 29.50 -4.63
C ALA A 103 -9.44 29.62 -5.99
N LEU A 104 -8.91 28.96 -7.01
CA LEU A 104 -9.52 28.93 -8.34
C LEU A 104 -10.88 28.22 -8.34
N GLY A 105 -10.97 27.07 -7.66
CA GLY A 105 -12.22 26.32 -7.55
C GLY A 105 -13.32 27.10 -6.82
N LEU A 106 -12.97 27.82 -5.74
CA LEU A 106 -13.88 28.72 -5.06
C LEU A 106 -14.29 29.90 -5.95
N LEU A 107 -13.35 30.48 -6.69
CA LEU A 107 -13.61 31.60 -7.59
C LEU A 107 -14.58 31.20 -8.71
N THR A 108 -14.33 30.08 -9.38
CA THR A 108 -15.19 29.57 -10.46
C THR A 108 -16.51 29.04 -9.91
N GLY A 109 -16.53 28.48 -8.70
CA GLY A 109 -17.77 28.00 -8.06
C GLY A 109 -18.67 29.14 -7.54
N SER A 110 -18.10 30.30 -7.23
CA SER A 110 -18.85 31.44 -6.66
C SER A 110 -19.30 32.46 -7.70
N LEU A 111 -18.54 32.64 -8.79
CA LEU A 111 -18.81 33.68 -9.79
C LEU A 111 -19.04 33.07 -11.18
N ARG A 112 -20.25 33.24 -11.71
CA ARG A 112 -20.63 32.80 -13.08
C ARG A 112 -19.71 33.34 -14.19
N TRP A 113 -19.21 34.57 -14.02
CA TRP A 113 -18.27 35.16 -14.97
C TRP A 113 -16.91 34.46 -14.95
N ALA A 114 -16.39 34.14 -13.76
CA ALA A 114 -15.12 33.43 -13.61
C ALA A 114 -15.23 31.99 -14.11
N GLU A 115 -16.35 31.31 -13.84
CA GLU A 115 -16.68 30.00 -14.41
C GLU A 115 -16.58 30.03 -15.93
N THR A 116 -17.31 30.94 -16.58
CA THR A 116 -17.37 31.04 -18.04
C THR A 116 -15.99 31.30 -18.67
N LEU A 117 -15.14 32.11 -18.05
CA LEU A 117 -13.81 32.43 -18.57
C LEU A 117 -12.77 31.34 -18.31
N LEU A 118 -12.78 30.73 -17.13
CA LEU A 118 -11.69 29.86 -16.67
C LEU A 118 -11.94 28.38 -16.96
N ASP A 119 -13.20 27.96 -17.12
CA ASP A 119 -13.54 26.54 -17.27
C ASP A 119 -12.80 25.88 -18.43
N SER A 120 -12.80 26.51 -19.61
CA SER A 120 -12.09 25.98 -20.79
C SER A 120 -10.58 25.86 -20.56
N THR A 121 -9.96 26.88 -19.96
CA THR A 121 -8.52 26.88 -19.67
C THR A 121 -8.15 25.83 -18.62
N ILE A 122 -8.96 25.71 -17.55
CA ILE A 122 -8.75 24.71 -16.49
C ILE A 122 -8.87 23.30 -17.06
N GLN A 123 -9.88 23.03 -17.88
CA GLN A 123 -10.04 21.74 -18.53
C GLN A 123 -8.87 21.40 -19.45
N MET A 124 -8.36 22.38 -20.22
CA MET A 124 -7.19 22.21 -21.07
C MET A 124 -5.94 21.84 -20.25
N VAL A 125 -5.64 22.57 -19.19
CA VAL A 125 -4.49 22.31 -18.32
C VAL A 125 -4.59 20.92 -17.67
N ARG A 126 -5.78 20.53 -17.22
CA ARG A 126 -6.01 19.22 -16.57
C ARG A 126 -5.77 18.03 -17.52
N ASN A 127 -5.87 18.25 -18.83
CA ASN A 127 -5.62 17.22 -19.84
C ASN A 127 -4.14 17.07 -20.19
N ILE A 128 -3.26 17.98 -19.74
CA ILE A 128 -1.82 17.87 -19.98
C ILE A 128 -1.24 16.82 -19.04
N PRO A 129 -0.59 15.75 -19.57
CA PRO A 129 0.01 14.73 -18.72
C PRO A 129 1.17 15.33 -17.92
N ALA A 130 1.25 15.01 -16.63
CA ALA A 130 2.29 15.53 -15.74
C ALA A 130 3.73 15.24 -16.27
N LEU A 131 3.92 14.12 -16.96
CA LEU A 131 5.20 13.76 -17.58
C LEU A 131 5.67 14.76 -18.66
N ALA A 132 4.75 15.42 -19.37
CA ALA A 132 5.08 16.41 -20.39
C ALA A 132 5.48 17.78 -19.79
N LEU A 133 5.10 18.04 -18.54
CA LEU A 133 5.46 19.28 -17.85
C LEU A 133 6.90 19.28 -17.33
N ILE A 134 7.47 18.10 -17.07
CA ILE A 134 8.84 17.93 -16.56
C ILE A 134 9.88 18.73 -17.37
N PRO A 135 10.01 18.54 -18.70
CA PRO A 135 11.00 19.28 -19.49
C PRO A 135 10.77 20.79 -19.54
N LEU A 136 9.51 21.24 -19.51
CA LEU A 136 9.19 22.67 -19.50
C LEU A 136 9.59 23.32 -18.17
N VAL A 137 9.31 22.65 -17.05
CA VAL A 137 9.76 23.07 -15.72
C VAL A 137 11.29 23.12 -15.67
N ILE A 138 11.96 22.10 -16.20
CA ILE A 138 13.43 22.08 -16.29
C ILE A 138 13.97 23.24 -17.13
N LEU A 139 13.33 23.56 -18.27
CA LEU A 139 13.72 24.69 -19.10
C LEU A 139 13.51 26.03 -18.39
N TRP A 140 12.41 26.17 -17.65
CA TRP A 140 12.06 27.40 -16.95
C TRP A 140 12.96 27.67 -15.75
N PHE A 141 13.17 26.65 -14.90
CA PHE A 141 13.93 26.77 -13.66
C PHE A 141 15.42 26.43 -13.82
N GLY A 142 15.83 25.92 -14.99
CA GLY A 142 17.19 25.47 -15.24
C GLY A 142 17.52 24.13 -14.59
N ILE A 143 18.54 23.46 -15.12
CA ILE A 143 19.11 22.21 -14.56
C ILE A 143 20.17 22.46 -13.48
N ASP A 144 20.57 23.71 -13.24
CA ASP A 144 21.88 24.05 -12.65
C ASP A 144 21.86 24.61 -11.22
N GLU A 145 20.70 24.72 -10.56
CA GLU A 145 20.67 25.13 -9.15
C GLU A 145 20.85 23.92 -8.20
N SER A 146 21.97 23.21 -8.30
CA SER A 146 22.61 22.44 -7.19
C SER A 146 23.88 21.67 -7.60
N ALA A 147 24.72 22.24 -8.46
CA ALA A 147 26.13 21.85 -8.55
C ALA A 147 27.02 22.85 -7.80
N LYS A 148 26.73 23.12 -6.52
CA LYS A 148 27.72 23.55 -5.54
C LYS A 148 27.25 23.30 -4.11
#